data_AF-A0A2S6UST6-F1
#
_entry.id   AF-A0A2S6UST6-F1
#
_cell.length_a   1.000
_cell.length_b   1.000
_cell.length_c   1.000
_cell.angle_alpha   90.00
_cell.angle_beta   90.00
_cell.angle_gamma   90.00
#
_symmetry.space_group_name_H-M   'P 1'
#
loop_
_entity.id
_entity.type
_entity.pdbx_description
1 polymer ?
#
loop_
_entity_poly.entity_id
_entity_poly.type
_entity_poly.pdbx_seq_one_letter_code
_entity_poly.pdbx_strand_id
1 'polypeptide(L)'
;MINKISISAEQELEALNTAITDAISKVREGIYVSINHLETWCERICKSILELPSVESRKMASKLEIIVNDLDILKDLILRQLTAMKFKASKKK
;
A
#
# COMPACT_ATOMS: atom_id res chain seq x y z
N MET A 1 16.55 19.49 -23.15
CA MET A 1 16.38 18.08 -22.74
C MET A 1 15.90 18.09 -21.30
N ILE A 2 14.63 17.76 -21.07
CA ILE A 2 14.09 17.70 -19.70
C ILE A 2 14.67 16.41 -19.11
N ASN A 3 15.61 16.54 -18.17
CA ASN A 3 16.08 15.43 -17.35
C ASN A 3 14.84 14.86 -16.65
N LYS A 4 14.32 13.74 -17.17
CA LYS A 4 13.32 12.94 -16.49
C LYS A 4 14.06 12.36 -15.30
N ILE A 5 13.89 12.96 -14.12
CA ILE A 5 14.41 12.43 -12.87
C ILE A 5 13.78 11.04 -12.74
N SER A 6 14.54 9.99 -13.09
CA SER A 6 14.09 8.62 -12.89
C SER A 6 14.18 8.36 -11.40
N ILE A 7 13.02 8.33 -10.74
CA ILE A 7 12.90 7.92 -9.35
C ILE A 7 13.45 6.49 -9.27
N SER A 8 14.36 6.22 -8.35
CA SER A 8 14.87 4.85 -8.18
C SER A 8 13.75 3.95 -7.65
N ALA A 9 13.82 2.65 -7.94
CA ALA A 9 12.86 1.69 -7.39
C ALA A 9 12.81 1.76 -5.85
N GLU A 10 13.92 2.14 -5.20
CA GLU A 10 13.94 2.31 -3.73
C GLU A 10 13.13 3.52 -3.28
N GLN A 11 13.28 4.66 -3.96
CA GLN A 11 12.49 5.86 -3.68
C GLN A 11 11.00 5.63 -3.96
N GLU A 12 10.68 4.88 -5.01
CA GLU A 12 9.31 4.53 -5.33
C GLU A 12 8.70 3.57 -4.30
N LEU A 13 9.47 2.60 -3.79
CA LEU A 13 9.07 1.70 -2.72
C LEU A 13 8.82 2.47 -1.41
N GLU A 14 9.64 3.47 -1.09
CA GLU A 14 9.47 4.35 0.07
C GLU A 14 8.20 5.20 -0.03
N ALA A 15 7.92 5.73 -1.24
CA ALA A 15 6.71 6.49 -1.51
C ALA A 15 5.45 5.61 -1.39
N LEU A 16 5.52 4.36 -1.86
CA LEU A 16 4.45 3.38 -1.70
C LEU A 16 4.21 3.08 -0.20
N ASN A 17 5.27 2.84 0.57
CA ASN A 17 5.17 2.59 2.00
C ASN A 17 4.48 3.75 2.74
N THR A 18 4.85 4.99 2.39
CA THR A 18 4.21 6.20 2.93
C THR A 18 2.72 6.27 2.57
N ALA A 19 2.36 5.96 1.33
CA ALA A 19 0.97 5.96 0.88
C ALA A 19 0.11 4.90 1.59
N ILE A 20 0.68 3.71 1.86
CA ILE A 20 0.01 2.65 2.62
C ILE A 20 -0.19 3.08 4.09
N THR A 21 0.84 3.69 4.70
CA THR A 21 0.75 4.20 6.08
C THR A 21 -0.32 5.30 6.22
N ASP A 22 -0.41 6.21 5.23
CA ASP A 22 -1.45 7.23 5.16
C ASP A 22 -2.85 6.61 4.98
N ALA A 23 -2.98 5.59 4.12
CA ALA A 23 -4.22 4.85 3.96
C ALA A 23 -4.68 4.20 5.27
N ILE A 24 -3.78 3.54 6.01
CA ILE A 24 -4.06 2.96 7.33
C ILE A 24 -4.58 4.04 8.29
N SER A 25 -3.92 5.20 8.33
CA SER A 25 -4.29 6.31 9.22
C SER A 25 -5.69 6.83 8.90
N LYS A 26 -5.99 7.06 7.61
CA LYS A 26 -7.32 7.47 7.15
C LYS A 26 -8.41 6.45 7.50
N VAL A 27 -8.15 5.16 7.30
CA VAL A 27 -9.11 4.11 7.67
C VAL A 27 -9.32 4.07 9.19
N ARG A 28 -8.29 4.30 10.02
CA ARG A 28 -8.47 4.41 11.48
C ARG A 28 -9.34 5.60 11.88
N GLU A 29 -9.28 6.70 11.13
CA GLU A 29 -10.13 7.88 11.31
C GLU A 29 -11.56 7.69 10.77
N GLY A 30 -11.89 6.54 10.19
CA GLY A 30 -13.20 6.29 9.60
C GLY A 30 -13.36 6.83 8.17
N ILE A 31 -12.27 7.29 7.55
CA ILE A 31 -12.26 7.82 6.19
C ILE A 31 -12.16 6.64 5.21
N TYR A 32 -13.01 6.67 4.17
CA TYR A 32 -12.94 5.69 3.10
C TYR A 32 -11.69 5.91 2.25
N VAL A 33 -10.93 4.83 2.01
CA VAL A 33 -9.75 4.84 1.14
C VAL A 33 -9.95 3.85 0.01
N SER A 34 -9.77 4.31 -1.23
CA SER A 34 -9.74 3.43 -2.41
C SER A 34 -8.39 2.72 -2.49
N ILE A 35 -8.39 1.38 -2.46
CA ILE A 35 -7.17 0.57 -2.48
C ILE A 35 -6.70 0.17 -3.88
N ASN A 36 -7.52 0.33 -4.93
CA ASN A 36 -7.17 -0.09 -6.29
C ASN A 36 -5.88 0.57 -6.81
N HIS A 37 -5.65 1.83 -6.42
CA HIS A 37 -4.44 2.54 -6.80
C HIS A 37 -3.20 1.96 -6.10
N LEU A 38 -3.33 1.57 -4.82
CA LEU A 38 -2.24 0.94 -4.05
C LEU A 38 -1.91 -0.43 -4.62
N GLU A 39 -2.93 -1.23 -5.00
CA GLU A 39 -2.74 -2.53 -5.64
C GLU A 39 -1.96 -2.42 -6.95
N THR A 40 -2.39 -1.52 -7.84
CA THR A 40 -1.72 -1.27 -9.13
C THR A 40 -0.26 -0.83 -8.92
N TRP A 41 -0.02 0.01 -7.91
CA TRP A 41 1.31 0.49 -7.60
C TRP A 41 2.20 -0.62 -7.01
N CYS A 42 1.66 -1.45 -6.10
CA CYS A 42 2.35 -2.63 -5.58
C CYS A 42 2.78 -3.57 -6.72
N GLU A 43 1.88 -3.86 -7.67
CA GLU A 43 2.19 -4.71 -8.81
C GLU A 43 3.32 -4.12 -9.66
N ARG A 44 3.23 -2.81 -9.97
CA ARG A 44 4.27 -2.11 -10.75
C ARG A 44 5.62 -2.19 -10.07
N ILE A 45 5.72 -1.87 -8.78
CA ILE A 45 7.01 -1.83 -8.09
C ILE A 45 7.59 -3.24 -7.92
N CYS A 46 6.76 -4.25 -7.65
CA CYS A 46 7.22 -5.64 -7.57
C CYS A 46 7.83 -6.09 -8.90
N LYS A 47 7.22 -5.74 -10.05
CA LYS A 47 7.80 -6.00 -11.37
C LYS A 47 9.15 -5.30 -11.55
N SER A 48 9.22 -4.01 -11.22
CA SER A 48 10.48 -3.25 -11.29
C SER A 48 11.57 -3.86 -10.42
N ILE A 49 11.26 -4.35 -9.21
CA ILE A 49 12.23 -4.97 -8.29
C ILE A 49 12.73 -6.31 -8.84
N LEU A 50 11.87 -7.10 -9.47
CA LEU A 50 12.26 -8.38 -10.09
C LEU A 50 13.22 -8.20 -11.26
N GLU A 51 13.21 -7.03 -11.90
CA GLU A 51 14.13 -6.68 -12.99
C GLU A 51 15.49 -6.17 -12.49
N LEU A 52 15.65 -5.91 -11.19
CA LEU A 52 16.90 -5.43 -10.61
C LEU A 52 17.94 -6.56 -10.41
N PRO A 53 19.24 -6.23 -10.46
CA PRO A 53 20.30 -7.15 -10.06
C PRO A 53 20.08 -7.71 -8.64
N SER A 54 20.45 -8.97 -8.41
CA SER A 54 20.21 -9.72 -7.17
C SER A 54 20.74 -9.07 -5.88
N VAL A 55 21.71 -8.16 -6.00
CA VAL A 55 22.28 -7.40 -4.87
C VAL A 55 21.38 -6.23 -4.48
N GLU A 56 20.74 -5.58 -5.45
CA GLU A 56 19.84 -4.45 -5.23
C GLU A 56 18.48 -4.92 -4.73
N SER A 57 17.92 -5.97 -5.32
CA SER A 57 16.65 -6.55 -4.87
C SER A 57 16.71 -7.07 -3.43
N ARG A 58 17.84 -7.63 -3.00
CA ARG A 58 18.05 -8.05 -1.59
C ARG A 58 17.98 -6.90 -0.60
N LYS A 59 18.43 -5.69 -0.97
CA LYS A 59 18.35 -4.50 -0.10
C LYS A 59 16.90 -4.06 0.14
N MET A 60 15.99 -4.47 -0.74
CA MET A 60 14.59 -4.07 -0.71
C MET A 60 13.69 -5.11 -0.03
N ALA A 61 14.21 -6.32 0.22
CA ALA A 61 13.44 -7.43 0.78
C ALA A 61 12.82 -7.09 2.16
N SER A 62 13.59 -6.45 3.05
CA SER A 62 13.07 -6.03 4.37
C SER A 62 12.00 -4.96 4.27
N LYS A 63 12.13 -4.02 3.33
CA LYS A 63 11.10 -2.99 3.07
C LYS A 63 9.82 -3.60 2.49
N LEU A 64 9.96 -4.59 1.60
CA LEU A 64 8.80 -5.33 1.07
C LEU A 64 8.07 -6.11 2.17
N GLU A 65 8.80 -6.72 3.10
CA GLU A 65 8.19 -7.41 4.24
C GLU A 65 7.35 -6.47 5.12
N ILE A 66 7.85 -5.26 5.38
CA ILE A 66 7.09 -4.22 6.10
C ILE A 66 5.81 -3.85 5.32
N ILE A 67 5.93 -3.60 4.01
CA ILE A 67 4.80 -3.26 3.15
C ILE A 67 3.74 -4.37 3.15
N VAL A 68 4.14 -5.65 3.10
CA VAL A 68 3.20 -6.78 3.16
C VAL A 68 2.44 -6.79 4.49
N ASN A 69 3.15 -6.60 5.61
CA ASN A 69 2.52 -6.53 6.93
C ASN A 69 1.52 -5.35 7.03
N ASP A 70 1.87 -4.19 6.48
CA ASP A 70 1.01 -3.02 6.49
C ASP A 70 -0.23 -3.19 5.59
N LEU A 71 -0.10 -3.89 4.45
CA LEU A 71 -1.24 -4.25 3.61
C LEU A 71 -2.21 -5.20 4.33
N ASP A 72 -1.70 -6.16 5.11
CA ASP A 72 -2.52 -7.05 5.92
C ASP A 72 -3.27 -6.27 7.03
N ILE A 73 -2.61 -5.31 7.67
CA ILE A 73 -3.25 -4.40 8.63
C ILE A 73 -4.36 -3.58 7.94
N LEU A 74 -4.07 -3.00 6.78
CA LEU A 74 -5.03 -2.20 6.01
C LEU A 74 -6.27 -3.03 5.64
N LYS A 75 -6.06 -4.27 5.18
CA LYS A 75 -7.13 -5.22 4.87
C LYS A 75 -8.02 -5.51 6.08
N ASP A 76 -7.45 -5.81 7.25
CA ASP A 76 -8.22 -6.07 8.47
C ASP A 76 -9.05 -4.84 8.88
N LEU A 77 -8.45 -3.64 8.82
CA LEU A 77 -9.15 -2.40 9.15
C LEU A 77 -10.33 -2.12 8.21
N ILE A 78 -10.16 -2.32 6.89
CA ILE A 78 -11.23 -2.15 5.90
C ILE A 78 -12.36 -3.16 6.15
N LEU A 79 -12.03 -4.44 6.41
CA LEU A 79 -13.03 -5.48 6.69
C LEU A 79 -13.84 -5.15 7.95
N ARG A 80 -13.19 -4.63 8.99
CA ARG A 80 -13.87 -4.18 10.22
C ARG A 80 -14.80 -3.00 9.97
N GLN A 81 -14.36 -2.00 9.19
CA GLN A 81 -15.22 -0.88 8.81
C GLN A 81 -16.45 -1.36 8.04
N LEU A 82 -16.27 -2.19 7.02
CA LEU A 82 -17.37 -2.73 6.21
C LEU A 82 -18.37 -3.53 7.05
N THR A 83 -17.87 -4.32 8.00
CA THR A 83 -18.71 -5.08 8.94
C THR A 83 -19.52 -4.15 9.85
N ALA A 84 -18.89 -3.11 10.39
CA ALA A 84 -19.57 -2.10 11.21
C ALA A 84 -20.65 -1.32 10.42
N MET A 85 -20.38 -1.00 9.16
CA MET A 85 -21.34 -0.34 8.26
C MET A 85 -22.55 -1.24 7.97
N LYS A 86 -22.33 -2.51 7.64
CA LYS A 86 -23.42 -3.49 7.43
C LYS A 86 -24.32 -3.61 8.66
N PHE A 87 -23.73 -3.69 9.85
CA PHE A 87 -24.51 -3.78 11.09
C PHE A 87 -25.34 -2.51 11.38
N LYS A 88 -24.78 -1.32 11.14
CA LYS A 88 -25.52 -0.05 11.28
C LYS A 88 -26.67 0.07 10.28
N ALA A 89 -26.50 -0.42 9.05
CA ALA A 89 -27.56 -0.43 8.03
C ALA A 89 -28.72 -1.37 8.42
N SER A 90 -28.42 -2.53 9.01
CA SER A 90 -29.44 -3.49 9.45
C SER A 90 -30.25 -3.03 10.67
N LYS A 91 -29.70 -2.18 11.54
CA LYS A 91 -30.40 -1.63 12.71
C LYS A 91 -31.35 -0.46 12.41
N LYS A 92 -31.30 0.11 11.20
CA LYS A 92 -32.17 1.22 10.75
C LYS A 92 -33.38 0.76 9.93
N LYS A 93 -33.66 -0.54 9.88
CA LYS A 93 -34.79 -1.14 9.17
C LYS A 93 -35.87 -1.62 10.15
#